data_AF-A0A522WEW6-F1
#
_entry.id   AF-A0A522WEW6-F1
#
_cell.length_a   1.000
_cell.length_b   1.000
_cell.length_c   1.000
_cell.angle_alpha   90.00
_cell.angle_beta   90.00
_cell.angle_gamma   90.00
#
_symmetry.space_group_name_H-M   'P 1'
#
loop_
_entity.id
_entity.type
_entity.pdbx_description
1 polymer ?
#
loop_
_entity_poly.entity_id
_entity_poly.type
_entity_poly.pdbx_seq_one_letter_code
_entity_poly.pdbx_strand_id
1 'polypeptide(L)'
;MSTQDLTVTQAVAYAVLYALDTEAGAPWKAWAHIWLKGDDRSAHSAQVAVAGAITQSAKHAATAARLLAEATQLQTEAAMLASENRNAVWQLDQYDQRNAQCLNEVADAIRMSSSDGTLDTESPRAAELRAKVVSEF
;
A
#
# COMPACT_ATOMS: atom_id res chain seq x y z
N MET A 1 -12.04 14.98 -7.27
CA MET A 1 -11.41 14.94 -5.92
C MET A 1 -10.19 14.06 -6.02
N SER A 2 -9.00 14.61 -5.79
CA SER A 2 -7.72 13.92 -5.97
C SER A 2 -7.45 12.95 -4.82
N THR A 3 -6.58 11.98 -5.02
CA THR A 3 -6.00 11.10 -3.98
C THR A 3 -5.24 11.84 -2.86
N GLN A 4 -5.28 13.18 -2.84
CA GLN A 4 -4.50 14.04 -1.93
C GLN A 4 -5.03 14.06 -0.48
N ASP A 5 -6.21 13.50 -0.21
CA ASP A 5 -6.80 13.49 1.14
C ASP A 5 -6.52 12.19 1.92
N LEU A 6 -5.89 11.18 1.31
CA LEU A 6 -5.57 9.91 1.99
C LEU A 6 -4.18 9.94 2.62
N THR A 7 -4.06 9.40 3.84
CA THR A 7 -2.75 9.05 4.40
C THR A 7 -2.09 7.96 3.55
N VAL A 8 -0.77 7.79 3.66
CA VAL A 8 -0.05 6.75 2.89
C VAL A 8 -0.61 5.36 3.19
N THR A 9 -0.94 5.06 4.45
CA THR A 9 -1.56 3.79 4.85
C THR A 9 -2.93 3.60 4.22
N GLN A 10 -3.77 4.64 4.22
CA GLN A 10 -5.07 4.62 3.55
C GLN A 10 -4.91 4.42 2.02
N ALA A 11 -3.94 5.09 1.40
CA ALA A 11 -3.68 4.95 -0.04
C ALA A 11 -3.27 3.50 -0.41
N VAL A 12 -2.46 2.84 0.42
CA VAL A 12 -2.12 1.42 0.25
C VAL A 12 -3.32 0.51 0.48
N ALA A 13 -4.10 0.73 1.54
CA ALA A 13 -5.31 -0.03 1.81
C ALA A 13 -6.32 0.08 0.64
N TYR A 14 -6.43 1.27 0.06
CA TYR A 14 -7.23 1.50 -1.14
C TYR A 14 -6.72 0.69 -2.33
N ALA A 15 -5.43 0.72 -2.64
CA ALA A 15 -4.85 -0.08 -3.72
C ALA A 15 -5.09 -1.59 -3.54
N VAL A 16 -4.95 -2.10 -2.31
CA VAL A 16 -5.20 -3.51 -1.99
C VAL A 16 -6.67 -3.87 -2.19
N LEU A 17 -7.60 -3.05 -1.70
CA LEU A 17 -9.04 -3.26 -1.90
C LEU A 17 -9.43 -3.18 -3.39
N TYR A 18 -8.84 -2.26 -4.14
CA TYR A 18 -9.09 -2.09 -5.56
C TYR A 18 -8.62 -3.31 -6.36
N ALA A 19 -7.39 -3.79 -6.10
CA ALA A 19 -6.87 -5.01 -6.72
C ALA A 19 -7.70 -6.26 -6.35
N LEU A 20 -8.21 -6.35 -5.11
CA LEU A 20 -9.10 -7.45 -4.69
C LEU A 20 -10.43 -7.48 -5.43
N ASP A 21 -10.98 -6.31 -5.78
CA ASP A 21 -12.24 -6.18 -6.51
C ASP A 21 -12.10 -6.71 -7.95
N THR A 22 -10.90 -6.58 -8.53
CA THR A 22 -10.63 -6.94 -9.93
C THR A 22 -10.08 -8.35 -10.15
N GLU A 23 -9.45 -8.96 -9.14
CA GLU A 23 -8.87 -10.30 -9.28
C GLU A 23 -9.74 -11.36 -8.59
N ALA A 24 -10.26 -12.34 -9.32
CA ALA A 24 -10.97 -13.50 -8.74
C ALA A 24 -10.03 -14.70 -8.57
N GLY A 25 -10.09 -15.38 -7.41
CA GLY A 25 -9.46 -16.70 -7.22
C GLY A 25 -7.95 -16.74 -6.96
N ALA A 26 -7.29 -15.63 -6.61
CA ALA A 26 -5.85 -15.61 -6.43
C ALA A 26 -5.35 -15.98 -5.01
N PRO A 27 -4.18 -16.63 -4.88
CA PRO A 27 -3.58 -16.99 -3.59
C PRO A 27 -3.36 -15.83 -2.61
N TRP A 28 -3.05 -14.63 -3.11
CA TRP A 28 -2.74 -13.46 -2.27
C TRP A 28 -3.97 -12.89 -1.54
N LYS A 29 -5.21 -13.27 -1.89
CA LYS A 29 -6.44 -12.74 -1.27
C LYS A 29 -6.52 -12.95 0.24
N ALA A 30 -6.11 -14.14 0.69
CA ALA A 30 -6.11 -14.47 2.10
C ALA A 30 -5.20 -13.50 2.87
N TRP A 31 -3.99 -13.28 2.34
CA TRP A 31 -3.07 -12.29 2.89
C TRP A 31 -3.66 -10.88 2.86
N ALA A 32 -4.26 -10.45 1.73
CA ALA A 32 -4.79 -9.10 1.60
C ALA A 32 -5.87 -8.78 2.65
N HIS A 33 -6.76 -9.73 2.93
CA HIS A 33 -7.76 -9.58 4.00
C HIS A 33 -7.14 -9.51 5.41
N ILE A 34 -6.10 -10.29 5.67
CA ILE A 34 -5.36 -10.26 6.95
C ILE A 34 -4.63 -8.93 7.10
N TRP A 35 -3.95 -8.48 6.04
CA TRP A 35 -3.22 -7.21 6.02
C TRP A 35 -4.15 -6.01 6.26
N LEU A 36 -5.33 -6.01 5.61
CA LEU A 36 -6.35 -4.98 5.79
C LEU A 36 -6.86 -4.94 7.24
N LYS A 37 -6.98 -6.06 7.94
CA LYS A 37 -7.35 -6.05 9.37
C LYS A 37 -6.23 -5.54 10.29
N GLY A 38 -5.02 -5.36 9.75
CA GLY A 38 -3.84 -5.00 10.51
C GLY A 38 -3.16 -6.18 11.20
N ASP A 39 -3.64 -7.41 10.98
CA ASP A 39 -3.14 -8.62 11.65
C ASP A 39 -1.73 -9.01 11.18
N ASP A 40 -1.38 -8.72 9.92
CA ASP A 40 -0.04 -8.93 9.37
C ASP A 40 0.32 -7.84 8.35
N ARG A 41 1.10 -6.85 8.81
CA ARG A 41 1.66 -5.77 7.96
C ARG A 41 3.16 -5.93 7.71
N SER A 42 3.69 -7.14 7.82
CA SER A 42 5.13 -7.37 7.64
C SER A 42 5.56 -7.26 6.16
N ALA A 43 6.77 -6.75 5.93
CA ALA A 43 7.36 -6.66 4.60
C ALA A 43 7.53 -8.05 3.95
N HIS A 44 7.84 -9.06 4.76
CA HIS A 44 8.02 -10.43 4.30
C HIS A 44 6.70 -11.04 3.77
N SER A 45 5.62 -10.95 4.53
CA SER A 45 4.33 -11.47 4.09
C SER A 45 3.82 -10.75 2.84
N ALA A 46 4.04 -9.43 2.77
CA ALA A 46 3.75 -8.66 1.55
C ALA A 46 4.55 -9.15 0.34
N GLN A 47 5.84 -9.50 0.52
CA GLN A 47 6.66 -10.08 -0.55
C GLN A 47 6.14 -11.45 -1.01
N VAL A 48 5.69 -12.30 -0.09
CA VAL A 48 5.06 -13.59 -0.44
C VAL A 48 3.77 -13.35 -1.22
N ALA A 49 2.98 -12.35 -0.83
CA ALA A 49 1.77 -11.98 -1.54
C ALA A 49 2.05 -11.48 -2.97
N VAL A 50 3.14 -10.73 -3.20
CA VAL A 50 3.58 -10.34 -4.55
C VAL A 50 3.83 -11.57 -5.43
N ALA A 51 4.48 -12.60 -4.89
CA ALA A 51 4.73 -13.85 -5.62
C ALA A 51 3.44 -14.64 -5.91
N GLY A 52 2.44 -14.54 -5.03
CA GLY A 52 1.13 -15.17 -5.16
C GLY A 52 0.10 -14.38 -5.95
N ALA A 53 0.39 -13.14 -6.35
CA ALA A 53 -0.49 -12.28 -7.14
C ALA A 53 -0.42 -12.64 -8.63
N ILE A 54 -1.58 -12.77 -9.28
CA ILE A 54 -1.67 -13.14 -10.70
C ILE A 54 -1.70 -11.88 -11.56
N THR A 55 -2.45 -10.86 -11.14
CA THR A 55 -2.57 -9.59 -11.86
C THR A 55 -1.41 -8.65 -11.56
N GLN A 56 -1.07 -7.77 -12.52
CA GLN A 56 -0.06 -6.72 -12.27
C GLN A 56 -0.54 -5.72 -11.21
N SER A 57 -1.83 -5.38 -11.21
CA SER A 57 -2.41 -4.52 -10.17
C SER A 57 -2.15 -5.07 -8.76
N ALA A 58 -2.43 -6.35 -8.53
CA ALA A 58 -2.18 -6.97 -7.23
C ALA A 58 -0.71 -7.03 -6.85
N LYS A 59 0.18 -7.25 -7.83
CA LYS A 59 1.64 -7.20 -7.59
C LYS A 59 2.07 -5.81 -7.13
N HIS A 60 1.59 -4.76 -7.80
CA HIS A 60 1.86 -3.38 -7.40
C HIS A 60 1.25 -3.05 -6.03
N ALA A 61 0.01 -3.47 -5.77
CA ALA A 61 -0.64 -3.25 -4.47
C ALA A 61 0.11 -3.94 -3.30
N ALA A 62 0.50 -5.20 -3.49
CA ALA A 62 1.29 -5.93 -2.49
C ALA A 62 2.72 -5.37 -2.36
N THR A 63 3.31 -4.85 -3.45
CA THR A 63 4.61 -4.16 -3.40
C THR A 63 4.51 -2.84 -2.64
N ALA A 64 3.44 -2.06 -2.84
CA ALA A 64 3.18 -0.85 -2.08
C ALA A 64 3.06 -1.16 -0.57
N ALA A 65 2.36 -2.23 -0.20
CA ALA A 65 2.26 -2.71 1.18
C ALA A 65 3.61 -3.10 1.78
N ARG A 66 4.48 -3.77 1.01
CA ARG A 66 5.86 -4.07 1.42
C ARG A 66 6.65 -2.79 1.69
N LEU A 67 6.59 -1.82 0.78
CA LEU A 67 7.31 -0.55 0.90
C LEU A 67 6.82 0.28 2.09
N LEU A 68 5.51 0.27 2.38
CA LEU A 68 4.96 0.91 3.57
C LEU A 68 5.50 0.28 4.86
N ALA A 69 5.60 -1.06 4.91
CA ALA A 69 6.16 -1.77 6.05
C ALA A 69 7.63 -1.39 6.26
N GLU A 70 8.42 -1.32 5.18
CA GLU A 70 9.83 -0.88 5.22
C GLU A 70 9.97 0.57 5.67
N ALA A 71 9.12 1.48 5.16
CA ALA A 71 9.10 2.87 5.61
C ALA A 71 8.77 2.96 7.11
N THR A 72 7.76 2.23 7.58
CA THR A 72 7.38 2.22 9.00
C THR A 72 8.52 1.73 9.89
N GLN A 73 9.28 0.71 9.44
CA GLN A 73 10.46 0.24 10.14
C GLN A 73 11.54 1.32 10.21
N LEU A 74 11.86 1.99 9.10
CA LEU A 74 12.84 3.08 9.05
C LEU A 74 12.45 4.24 9.96
N GLN A 75 11.17 4.59 10.01
CA GLN A 75 10.65 5.61 10.92
C GLN A 75 10.85 5.21 12.39
N THR A 76 10.62 3.93 12.73
CA THR A 76 10.82 3.40 14.08
C THR A 76 12.31 3.42 14.46
N GLU A 77 13.19 3.02 13.54
CA GLU A 77 14.65 3.07 13.73
C GLU A 77 15.15 4.51 13.91
N ALA A 78 14.64 5.45 13.11
CA ALA A 78 14.95 6.87 13.26
C ALA A 78 14.54 7.41 14.64
N ALA A 79 13.35 7.04 15.11
CA ALA A 79 12.85 7.43 16.44
C ALA A 79 13.73 6.87 17.57
N MET A 80 14.17 5.61 17.46
CA MET A 80 15.10 5.01 18.43
C MET A 80 16.44 5.75 18.45
N LEU A 81 17.04 6.01 17.28
CA LEU A 81 18.29 6.76 17.19
C LEU A 81 18.16 8.17 17.78
N ALA A 82 17.07 8.87 17.49
CA ALA A 82 16.79 10.19 18.05
C ALA A 82 16.64 10.14 19.58
N SER A 83 15.99 9.09 20.12
CA SER A 83 15.89 8.88 21.58
C SER A 83 17.23 8.62 22.25
N GLU A 84 18.19 8.04 21.52
CA GLU A 84 19.58 7.83 21.94
C GLU A 84 20.47 9.05 21.67
N ASN A 85 19.91 10.17 21.21
CA ASN A 85 20.63 11.38 20.80
C ASN A 85 21.68 11.12 19.68
N ARG A 86 21.38 10.18 18.79
CA ARG A 86 22.20 9.79 17.62
C ARG A 86 21.61 10.37 16.34
N ASN A 87 22.46 10.48 15.32
CA ASN A 87 22.04 10.96 14.00
C ASN A 87 21.13 9.93 13.31
N ALA A 88 19.92 10.37 12.92
CA ALA A 88 18.91 9.58 12.23
C ALA A 88 18.62 10.07 10.78
N VAL A 89 19.38 11.05 10.27
CA VAL A 89 19.13 11.69 8.97
C VAL A 89 19.05 10.67 7.84
N TRP A 90 19.95 9.68 7.82
CA TRP A 90 19.94 8.66 6.78
C TRP A 90 18.66 7.81 6.80
N GLN A 91 18.16 7.44 7.98
CA GLN A 91 16.91 6.68 8.12
C GLN A 91 15.70 7.50 7.66
N LEU A 92 15.66 8.80 7.97
CA LEU A 92 14.60 9.70 7.54
C LEU A 92 14.61 9.91 6.01
N ASP A 93 15.79 10.09 5.41
CA ASP A 93 15.92 10.18 3.96
C ASP A 93 15.44 8.90 3.26
N GLN A 94 15.77 7.73 3.83
CA GLN A 94 15.29 6.44 3.30
C GLN A 94 13.77 6.26 3.51
N TYR A 95 13.23 6.73 4.63
CA TYR A 95 11.79 6.74 4.90
C TYR A 95 11.02 7.51 3.81
N ASP A 96 11.48 8.73 3.49
CA ASP A 96 10.85 9.56 2.47
C ASP A 96 10.96 8.91 1.08
N GLN A 97 12.10 8.31 0.75
CA GLN A 97 12.28 7.57 -0.51
C GLN A 97 11.34 6.37 -0.61
N ARG A 98 11.20 5.59 0.46
CA ARG A 98 10.29 4.41 0.48
C ARG A 98 8.83 4.82 0.41
N ASN A 99 8.44 5.91 1.06
CA ASN A 99 7.08 6.46 0.94
C ASN A 99 6.79 6.95 -0.48
N ALA A 100 7.72 7.65 -1.12
CA ALA A 100 7.54 8.09 -2.50
C ALA A 100 7.39 6.90 -3.46
N GLN A 101 8.21 5.85 -3.30
CA GLN A 101 8.09 4.61 -4.06
C GLN A 101 6.76 3.90 -3.79
N CYS A 102 6.34 3.85 -2.51
CA CYS A 102 5.06 3.28 -2.11
C CYS A 102 3.89 3.97 -2.82
N LEU A 103 3.87 5.30 -2.85
CA LEU A 103 2.81 6.06 -3.52
C LEU A 103 2.81 5.87 -5.05
N ASN A 104 3.98 5.69 -5.67
CA ASN A 104 4.08 5.34 -7.08
C ASN A 104 3.47 3.96 -7.36
N GLU A 105 3.79 2.96 -6.53
CA GLU A 105 3.21 1.61 -6.62
C GLU A 105 1.70 1.61 -6.39
N VAL A 106 1.18 2.46 -5.49
CA VAL A 106 -0.28 2.67 -5.32
C VAL A 106 -0.90 3.20 -6.61
N ALA A 107 -0.30 4.23 -7.21
CA ALA A 107 -0.81 4.82 -8.44
C ALA A 107 -0.80 3.81 -9.60
N ASP A 108 0.26 3.02 -9.71
CA ASP A 108 0.39 1.98 -10.74
C ASP A 108 -0.57 0.82 -10.50
N ALA A 109 -0.79 0.41 -9.25
CA ALA A 109 -1.78 -0.63 -8.90
C ALA A 109 -3.18 -0.25 -9.35
N ILE A 110 -3.59 1.01 -9.13
CA ILE A 110 -4.90 1.53 -9.54
C ILE A 110 -4.97 1.62 -11.08
N ARG A 111 -3.93 2.19 -11.71
CA ARG A 111 -3.89 2.37 -13.18
C ARG A 111 -3.97 1.04 -13.93
N MET A 112 -3.23 0.02 -13.46
CA MET A 112 -3.17 -1.31 -14.08
C MET A 112 -4.42 -2.16 -13.84
N SER A 113 -5.28 -1.73 -12.92
CA SER A 113 -6.55 -2.38 -12.61
C SER A 113 -7.71 -1.81 -13.44
N SER A 114 -7.55 -0.59 -13.96
CA SER A 114 -8.48 -0.05 -14.96
C SER A 114 -8.28 -0.70 -16.33
N SER A 115 -9.37 -1.13 -16.97
CA SER A 115 -9.36 -1.73 -18.31
C SER A 115 -8.91 -0.78 -19.42
N ASP A 116 -8.93 0.53 -19.20
CA ASP A 116 -8.52 1.57 -20.16
C ASP A 116 -7.16 2.22 -19.84
N GLY A 117 -6.49 1.78 -18.76
CA GLY A 117 -5.22 2.34 -18.30
C GLY A 117 -5.32 3.76 -17.73
N THR A 118 -6.53 4.28 -17.51
CA THR A 118 -6.75 5.53 -16.78
C THR A 118 -6.85 5.27 -15.29
N LEU A 119 -6.68 6.31 -14.48
CA LEU A 119 -6.99 6.25 -13.06
C LEU A 119 -8.52 6.19 -12.93
N ASP A 120 -9.10 4.98 -12.89
CA ASP A 120 -10.52 4.77 -12.58
C ASP A 120 -10.79 5.12 -11.10
N THR A 121 -10.79 6.42 -10.88
CA THR A 121 -10.97 7.11 -9.61
C THR A 121 -12.28 7.88 -9.61
N GLU A 122 -13.16 7.63 -10.59
CA GLU A 122 -14.45 8.31 -10.72
C GLU A 122 -15.62 7.33 -10.81
N SER A 123 -15.39 6.02 -10.92
CA SER A 123 -16.48 5.05 -10.83
C SER A 123 -17.14 5.06 -9.43
N PRO A 124 -18.46 4.78 -9.35
CA PRO A 124 -19.16 4.63 -8.06
C PRO A 124 -18.49 3.60 -7.15
N ARG A 125 -17.97 2.52 -7.76
CA ARG A 125 -17.25 1.46 -7.03
C ARG A 125 -15.95 1.97 -6.42
N ALA A 126 -15.15 2.73 -7.18
CA ALA A 126 -13.95 3.38 -6.65
C ALA A 126 -14.27 4.39 -5.53
N ALA A 127 -15.42 5.07 -5.59
CA ALA A 127 -15.88 5.95 -4.52
C ALA A 127 -16.26 5.18 -3.24
N GLU A 128 -16.98 4.06 -3.38
CA GLU A 128 -17.31 3.16 -2.25
C GLU A 128 -16.06 2.62 -1.57
N LEU A 129 -15.08 2.14 -2.34
CA LEU A 129 -13.83 1.61 -1.80
C LEU A 129 -13.03 2.68 -1.07
N ARG A 130 -12.97 3.93 -1.58
CA ARG A 130 -12.34 5.06 -0.87
C ARG A 130 -13.07 5.40 0.42
N ALA A 131 -14.40 5.50 0.39
CA ALA A 131 -15.19 5.78 1.58
C ALA A 131 -14.97 4.72 2.67
N LYS A 132 -14.91 3.44 2.27
CA LYS A 132 -14.60 2.34 3.17
C LYS A 132 -13.24 2.52 3.84
N VAL A 133 -12.20 2.81 3.05
CA VAL A 133 -10.85 3.05 3.58
C VAL A 133 -10.83 4.19 4.60
N VAL A 134 -11.43 5.34 4.26
CA VAL A 134 -11.46 6.50 5.17
C VAL A 134 -12.21 6.21 6.48
N SER A 135 -13.20 5.30 6.44
CA SER A 135 -13.94 4.91 7.65
C SER A 135 -13.23 3.86 8.51
N GLU A 136 -12.36 3.03 7.91
CA GLU A 136 -11.78 1.84 8.55
C GLU A 136 -10.27 1.98 8.88
N PHE A 137 -9.56 2.96 8.30
CA PHE A 137 -8.10 3.12 8.38
C PHE A 137 -7.69 4.58 8.60
#